data_AF-A0A8B3NPB8-F1
#
_entry.id   AF-A0A8B3NPB8-F1
#
_cell.length_a   1.000
_cell.length_b   1.000
_cell.length_c   1.000
_cell.angle_alpha   90.00
_cell.angle_beta   90.00
_cell.angle_gamma   90.00
#
_symmetry.space_group_name_H-M   'P 1'
#
loop_
_entity.id
_entity.type
_entity.pdbx_description
1 polymer ?
#
loop_
_entity_poly.entity_id
_entity_poly.type
_entity_poly.pdbx_seq_one_letter_code
_entity_poly.pdbx_strand_id
1 'polypeptide(L)'
;SLDELAYQYPEEKMLPGLTAQQALRQLTWEGAARRYPEGVPDKVVALIEHELRLIEILQYAPYFLTVNAIVQFARSKDILCQGRGSAANSAVCYVLGITSIDP
;
A
#
# COMPACT_ATOMS: atom_id res chain seq x y z
N SER A 1 12.09 -28.27 6.74
CA SER A 1 13.16 -27.33 6.29
C SER A 1 12.81 -25.94 6.79
N LEU A 2 13.76 -25.01 6.96
CA LEU A 2 13.41 -23.59 7.20
C LEU A 2 12.59 -22.98 6.04
N ASP A 3 12.56 -23.66 4.88
CA ASP A 3 11.70 -23.35 3.73
C ASP A 3 10.19 -23.56 3.99
N GLU A 4 9.80 -24.18 5.11
CA GLU A 4 8.39 -24.40 5.48
C GLU A 4 7.78 -23.23 6.29
N LEU A 5 8.58 -22.22 6.62
CA LEU A 5 8.10 -20.96 7.21
C LEU A 5 7.73 -19.95 6.11
N ALA A 6 6.92 -20.38 5.15
CA ALA A 6 6.29 -19.45 4.23
C ALA A 6 5.27 -18.61 5.03
N TYR A 7 5.51 -17.31 5.12
CA TYR A 7 4.58 -16.39 5.79
C TYR A 7 3.23 -16.40 5.05
N GLN A 8 2.25 -17.11 5.61
CA GLN A 8 0.88 -17.10 5.11
C GLN A 8 0.12 -15.96 5.77
N TYR A 9 -0.22 -14.96 4.96
CA TYR A 9 -1.10 -13.88 5.41
C TYR A 9 -2.54 -14.40 5.46
N PRO A 10 -3.30 -14.14 6.54
CA PRO A 10 -4.72 -14.48 6.57
C PRO A 10 -5.47 -13.79 5.42
N GLU A 11 -6.36 -14.52 4.75
CA GLU A 11 -7.23 -14.04 3.66
C GLU A 11 -8.32 -13.06 4.16
N GLU A 12 -8.04 -12.24 5.17
CA GLU A 12 -9.03 -11.37 5.77
C GLU A 12 -9.50 -10.29 4.79
N LYS A 13 -10.74 -10.48 4.32
CA LYS A 13 -11.59 -9.47 3.68
C LYS A 13 -10.93 -8.77 2.49
N MET A 14 -10.41 -9.55 1.54
CA MET A 14 -10.14 -9.01 0.21
C MET A 14 -11.46 -8.64 -0.47
N LEU A 15 -11.44 -7.54 -1.23
CA LEU A 15 -12.57 -7.09 -2.04
C LEU A 15 -13.12 -8.30 -2.83
N PRO A 16 -14.43 -8.61 -2.77
CA PRO A 16 -14.98 -9.79 -3.42
C PRO A 16 -14.60 -9.83 -4.90
N GLY A 17 -13.91 -10.88 -5.33
CA GLY A 17 -13.53 -11.09 -6.73
C GLY A 17 -12.19 -10.47 -7.17
N LEU A 18 -11.42 -9.84 -6.28
CA LEU A 18 -10.07 -9.35 -6.58
C LEU A 18 -8.98 -10.14 -5.85
N THR A 19 -7.84 -10.35 -6.50
CA THR A 19 -6.62 -10.79 -5.83
C THR A 19 -6.07 -9.67 -4.93
N ALA A 20 -5.23 -10.02 -3.96
CA ALA A 20 -4.56 -9.05 -3.08
C ALA A 20 -3.85 -7.94 -3.87
N GLN A 21 -3.14 -8.34 -4.93
CA GLN A 21 -2.40 -7.43 -5.79
C GLN A 21 -3.33 -6.49 -6.57
N GLN A 22 -4.44 -7.01 -7.11
CA GLN A 22 -5.44 -6.20 -7.80
C GLN A 22 -6.09 -5.18 -6.86
N ALA A 23 -6.47 -5.62 -5.65
CA ALA A 23 -7.03 -4.75 -4.63
C ALA A 23 -6.03 -3.65 -4.20
N LEU A 24 -4.76 -4.01 -3.99
CA LEU A 24 -3.71 -3.05 -3.64
C LEU A 24 -3.49 -2.03 -4.76
N ARG A 25 -3.41 -2.48 -6.02
CA ARG A 25 -3.25 -1.60 -7.18
C ARG A 25 -4.41 -0.61 -7.27
N GLN A 26 -5.64 -1.07 -7.12
CA GLN A 26 -6.82 -0.21 -7.13
C GLN A 26 -6.75 0.86 -6.03
N LEU A 27 -6.53 0.45 -4.78
CA LEU A 27 -6.45 1.38 -3.64
C LEU A 27 -5.29 2.38 -3.77
N THR A 28 -4.16 1.94 -4.34
CA THR A 28 -2.99 2.79 -4.58
C THR A 28 -3.33 3.91 -5.56
N TRP A 29 -4.00 3.59 -6.67
CA TRP A 29 -4.41 4.59 -7.66
C TRP A 29 -5.53 5.50 -7.17
N GLU A 30 -6.49 4.98 -6.41
CA GLU A 30 -7.50 5.80 -5.71
C GLU A 30 -6.84 6.75 -4.69
N GLY A 31 -5.83 6.29 -3.96
CA GLY A 31 -5.00 7.10 -3.07
C GLY A 31 -4.24 8.19 -3.83
N ALA A 32 -3.63 7.83 -4.97
CA ALA A 32 -2.87 8.77 -5.79
C ALA A 32 -3.76 9.89 -6.34
N ALA A 33 -4.96 9.55 -6.84
CA ALA A 33 -5.93 10.53 -7.32
C ALA A 33 -6.40 11.48 -6.18
N ARG A 34 -6.57 10.96 -4.96
CA ARG A 34 -6.90 11.80 -3.79
C ARG A 34 -5.75 12.72 -3.39
N ARG A 35 -4.50 12.25 -3.49
CA ARG A 35 -3.30 13.02 -3.08
C ARG A 35 -2.91 14.08 -4.12
N TYR A 36 -3.16 13.80 -5.39
CA TYR A 36 -2.78 14.62 -6.55
C TYR A 36 -4.02 14.97 -7.40
N PRO A 37 -4.91 15.85 -6.93
CA PRO A 37 -6.16 16.19 -7.62
C PRO A 37 -5.95 16.85 -8.98
N GLU A 38 -4.79 17.48 -9.21
CA GLU A 38 -4.41 18.12 -10.47
C GLU A 38 -3.65 17.17 -11.44
N GLY A 39 -3.47 15.91 -11.05
CA GLY A 39 -2.74 14.91 -11.81
C GLY A 39 -1.48 14.43 -11.08
N VAL A 40 -1.22 13.12 -11.19
CA VAL A 40 -0.06 12.47 -10.56
C VAL A 40 1.20 12.78 -11.39
N PRO A 41 2.28 13.32 -10.82
CA PRO A 41 3.51 13.58 -11.56
C PRO A 41 4.11 12.30 -12.16
N ASP A 42 4.68 12.39 -13.37
CA ASP A 42 5.25 11.22 -14.08
C ASP A 42 6.30 10.45 -13.25
N LYS A 43 7.12 11.17 -12.47
CA LYS A 43 8.08 10.55 -11.55
C LYS A 43 7.37 9.64 -10.53
N VAL A 44 6.25 10.09 -9.97
CA VAL A 44 5.47 9.36 -8.97
C VAL A 44 4.75 8.18 -9.62
N VAL A 45 4.19 8.36 -10.82
CA VAL A 45 3.61 7.26 -11.61
C VAL A 45 4.64 6.14 -11.83
N ALA A 46 5.86 6.50 -12.26
CA ALA A 46 6.93 5.54 -12.48
C ALA A 46 7.34 4.80 -11.20
N LEU A 47 7.41 5.50 -10.06
CA LEU A 47 7.72 4.91 -8.75
C LEU A 47 6.61 3.96 -8.28
N ILE A 48 5.34 4.38 -8.37
CA ILE A 48 4.19 3.53 -8.00
C ILE A 48 4.20 2.24 -8.83
N GLU A 49 4.37 2.33 -10.14
CA GLU A 49 4.41 1.15 -11.00
C GLU A 49 5.61 0.24 -10.70
N HIS A 50 6.78 0.81 -10.39
CA HIS A 50 7.95 0.03 -9.97
C HIS A 50 7.70 -0.71 -8.66
N GLU A 51 7.19 -0.02 -7.65
CA GLU A 51 6.89 -0.59 -6.33
C GLU A 51 5.80 -1.66 -6.40
N LEU A 52 4.69 -1.42 -7.11
CA LEU A 52 3.62 -2.40 -7.28
C LEU A 52 4.13 -3.69 -7.93
N ARG A 53 5.02 -3.60 -8.93
CA ARG A 53 5.66 -4.79 -9.52
C ARG A 53 6.52 -5.54 -8.52
N LEU A 54 7.31 -4.85 -7.71
CA LEU A 54 8.13 -5.50 -6.68
C LEU A 54 7.27 -6.15 -5.60
N ILE A 55 6.20 -5.50 -5.17
CA ILE A 55 5.24 -6.03 -4.19
C ILE A 55 4.59 -7.31 -4.73
N GLU A 56 4.28 -7.35 -6.02
CA GLU A 56 3.75 -8.54 -6.69
C GLU A 56 4.75 -9.68 -6.72
N ILE A 57 5.99 -9.42 -7.16
CA ILE A 57 7.06 -10.43 -7.23
C ILE A 57 7.32 -11.04 -5.86
N LEU A 58 7.30 -10.22 -4.80
CA LEU A 58 7.54 -10.64 -3.43
C LEU A 58 6.28 -11.13 -2.70
N GLN A 59 5.11 -11.12 -3.36
CA GLN A 59 3.81 -11.53 -2.80
C GLN A 59 3.44 -10.77 -1.50
N TYR A 60 3.82 -9.50 -1.39
CA TYR A 60 3.59 -8.68 -0.20
C TYR A 60 2.27 -7.90 -0.21
N ALA A 61 1.44 -8.02 -1.25
CA ALA A 61 0.20 -7.26 -1.34
C ALA A 61 -0.73 -7.43 -0.11
N PRO A 62 -0.94 -8.64 0.47
CA PRO A 62 -1.75 -8.80 1.68
C PRO A 62 -1.24 -7.99 2.88
N TYR A 63 0.08 -7.86 3.03
CA TYR A 63 0.70 -7.05 4.08
C TYR A 63 0.34 -5.57 3.91
N PHE A 64 0.49 -5.02 2.71
CA PHE A 64 0.14 -3.63 2.43
C PHE A 64 -1.35 -3.34 2.64
N LEU A 65 -2.23 -4.28 2.24
CA LEU A 65 -3.67 -4.16 2.46
C LEU A 65 -4.02 -4.07 3.95
N THR A 66 -3.36 -4.89 4.77
CA THR A 66 -3.61 -4.91 6.22
C THR A 66 -3.11 -3.64 6.90
N VAL A 67 -1.90 -3.18 6.54
CA VAL A 67 -1.38 -1.90 7.03
C VAL A 67 -2.29 -0.75 6.62
N ASN A 68 -2.75 -0.73 5.36
CA ASN A 68 -3.73 0.25 4.90
C ASN A 68 -5.02 0.19 5.74
N ALA A 69 -5.59 -0.99 5.99
CA ALA A 69 -6.80 -1.12 6.81
C ALA A 69 -6.62 -0.57 8.24
N ILE A 70 -5.48 -0.87 8.88
CA ILE A 70 -5.14 -0.36 10.22
C ILE A 70 -5.04 1.17 10.18
N VAL A 71 -4.32 1.74 9.21
CA VAL A 71 -4.13 3.19 9.08
C VAL A 71 -5.46 3.89 8.78
N GLN A 72 -6.29 3.36 7.89
CA GLN A 72 -7.60 3.93 7.59
C GLN A 72 -8.51 3.90 8.83
N PHE A 73 -8.50 2.81 9.58
CA PHE A 73 -9.25 2.73 10.84
C PHE A 73 -8.76 3.75 11.87
N ALA A 74 -7.45 3.85 12.09
CA ALA A 74 -6.87 4.83 13.01
C ALA A 74 -7.24 6.27 12.62
N ARG A 75 -7.15 6.61 11.33
CA ARG A 75 -7.57 7.92 10.79
C ARG A 75 -9.06 8.18 10.99
N SER A 76 -9.93 7.17 10.86
CA SER A 76 -11.37 7.30 11.13
C SER A 76 -11.69 7.59 12.61
N LYS A 77 -10.70 7.44 13.50
CA LYS A 77 -10.77 7.74 14.93
C LYS A 77 -9.91 8.96 15.32
N ASP A 78 -9.48 9.74 14.33
CA ASP A 78 -8.60 10.90 14.51
C ASP A 78 -7.27 10.56 15.22
N ILE A 79 -6.81 9.31 15.10
CA ILE A 79 -5.51 8.86 15.63
C ILE A 79 -4.43 9.14 14.58
N LEU A 80 -3.42 9.92 14.97
CA LEU A 80 -2.30 10.26 14.11
C LEU A 80 -1.42 9.03 13.83
N CYS A 81 -1.18 8.74 12.55
CA CYS A 81 -0.23 7.71 12.10
C CYS A 81 0.94 8.36 11.37
N GLN A 82 2.16 8.08 11.82
CA GLN A 82 3.38 8.55 11.18
C GLN A 82 4.27 7.36 10.81
N GLY A 83 4.44 7.13 9.51
CA GLY A 83 5.39 6.15 8.99
C GLY A 83 6.83 6.44 9.47
N ARG A 84 7.59 5.37 9.75
CA ARG A 84 9.01 5.42 10.15
C ARG A 84 9.82 4.44 9.31
N GLY A 85 11.14 4.66 9.24
CA GLY A 85 12.06 3.79 8.51
C GLY A 85 11.92 3.87 6.99
N SER A 86 12.32 2.81 6.29
CA SER A 86 12.31 2.75 4.81
C SER A 86 10.94 2.92 4.19
N ALA A 87 9.86 2.58 4.91
CA ALA A 87 8.48 2.78 4.47
C ALA A 87 8.14 4.27 4.19
N ALA A 88 8.93 5.21 4.74
CA ALA A 88 8.75 6.63 4.47
C ALA A 88 9.14 7.04 3.03
N ASN A 89 9.96 6.25 2.33
CA ASN A 89 10.42 6.53 0.97
C ASN A 89 9.62 5.79 -0.11
N SER A 90 8.47 5.20 0.23
CA SER A 90 7.63 4.46 -0.71
C SER A 90 6.49 5.33 -1.23
N ALA A 91 6.37 5.42 -2.55
CA ALA A 91 5.28 6.12 -3.22
C ALA A 91 3.92 5.45 -2.95
N VAL A 92 3.88 4.12 -2.92
CA VAL A 92 2.69 3.35 -2.52
C VAL A 92 2.27 3.68 -1.09
N CYS A 93 3.20 3.66 -0.13
CA CYS A 93 2.91 4.03 1.25
C CYS A 93 2.41 5.48 1.38
N TYR A 94 2.97 6.39 0.59
CA TYR A 94 2.60 7.80 0.62
C TYR A 94 1.16 8.02 0.14
N VAL A 95 0.80 7.46 -1.02
CA VAL A 95 -0.55 7.64 -1.59
C VAL A 95 -1.63 6.90 -0.82
N LEU A 96 -1.29 5.81 -0.13
CA LEU A 96 -2.18 5.13 0.82
C LEU A 96 -2.32 5.88 2.16
N GLY A 97 -1.51 6.92 2.39
CA GLY A 97 -1.52 7.70 3.63
C GLY A 97 -0.89 6.99 4.83
N ILE A 98 -0.10 5.95 4.57
CA ILE A 98 0.71 5.21 5.58
C ILE A 98 1.89 6.08 6.02
N THR A 99 2.51 6.79 5.08
CA THR A 99 3.49 7.85 5.36
C THR A 99 2.95 9.20 4.88
N SER A 100 3.42 10.27 5.53
CA SER A 100 3.14 11.66 5.13
C SER A 100 4.33 12.31 4.39
N ILE A 101 5.44 11.57 4.23
CA ILE A 101 6.65 12.04 3.55
C ILE A 101 6.51 11.74 2.05
N ASP A 102 6.68 12.77 1.23
CA ASP A 102 6.67 12.68 -0.24
C ASP A 102 8.03 12.15 -0.74
N PRO A 103 8.07 11.05 -1.52
CA PRO A 103 9.31 10.38 -1.93
C PRO A 103 10.05 10.90 -3.19
#